data_AF-A0A328DMQ9-F1
#
_entry.id   AF-A0A328DMQ9-F1
#
_cell.length_a   1.000
_cell.length_b   1.000
_cell.length_c   1.000
_cell.angle_alpha   90.00
_cell.angle_beta   90.00
_cell.angle_gamma   90.00
#
_symmetry.space_group_name_H-M   'P 1'
#
loop_
_entity.id
_entity.type
_entity.pdbx_description
1 polymer ?
#
loop_
_entity_poly.entity_id
_entity_poly.type
_entity_poly.pdbx_seq_one_letter_code
_entity_poly.pdbx_strand_id
1 'polypeptide(L)'
;MALSNKIGFFIILLVCGMILEGKNGNAETICTLECNTKAVYIRCLPDKKKTKIGSGGCTNCCVSRKRGCQLYDSNDRRLCAPLIAN
;
A
#
# COMPACT_ATOMS: atom_id res chain seq x y z
N MET A 1 -10.97 12.14 -54.84
CA MET A 1 -9.95 11.42 -54.04
C MET A 1 -10.07 11.89 -52.59
N ALA A 2 -10.90 11.22 -51.80
CA ALA A 2 -11.09 11.50 -50.37
C ALA A 2 -10.28 10.47 -49.58
N LEU A 3 -8.99 10.73 -49.39
CA LEU A 3 -8.06 9.78 -48.77
C LEU A 3 -7.12 10.44 -47.75
N SER A 4 -7.62 11.39 -46.96
CA SER A 4 -6.78 12.06 -45.94
C SER A 4 -7.59 12.47 -44.70
N ASN A 5 -8.35 11.56 -44.10
CA ASN A 5 -8.98 11.84 -42.79
C ASN A 5 -8.96 10.67 -41.80
N LYS A 6 -8.55 9.48 -42.25
CA LYS A 6 -8.52 8.27 -41.42
C LYS A 6 -7.15 8.08 -40.74
N ILE A 7 -6.06 8.43 -41.43
CA ILE A 7 -4.68 8.25 -40.96
C ILE A 7 -4.34 9.19 -39.80
N GLY A 8 -4.74 10.47 -39.88
CA GLY A 8 -4.46 11.45 -38.83
C GLY A 8 -5.10 11.09 -37.49
N PHE A 9 -6.31 10.53 -37.51
CA PHE A 9 -7.00 10.05 -36.32
C PHE A 9 -6.25 8.90 -35.64
N PHE A 10 -5.71 7.95 -36.41
CA PHE A 10 -4.91 6.85 -35.87
C PHE A 10 -3.58 7.34 -35.26
N ILE A 11 -2.94 8.36 -35.84
CA ILE A 11 -1.72 8.96 -35.28
C ILE A 11 -2.02 9.68 -33.95
N ILE A 12 -3.14 10.40 -33.86
CA ILE A 12 -3.59 11.06 -32.63
C ILE A 12 -3.89 10.03 -31.52
N LEU A 13 -4.54 8.92 -31.86
CA LEU A 13 -4.79 7.83 -30.91
C LEU A 13 -3.50 7.15 -30.43
N LEU A 14 -2.53 6.92 -31.32
CA LEU A 14 -1.23 6.33 -30.97
C LEU A 14 -0.41 7.23 -30.04
N VAL A 15 -0.39 8.55 -30.30
CA VAL A 15 0.30 9.52 -29.44
C VAL A 15 -0.39 9.67 -28.08
N CYS A 16 -1.72 9.65 -28.05
CA CYS A 16 -2.49 9.78 -26.79
C CYS A 16 -2.43 8.49 -25.94
N GLY A 17 -2.40 7.31 -26.58
CA GLY A 17 -2.34 6.01 -25.89
C GLY A 17 -1.06 5.79 -25.08
N MET A 18 0.08 6.33 -25.54
CA MET A 18 1.38 6.19 -24.84
C MET A 18 1.48 7.06 -23.57
N ILE A 19 0.54 8.00 -23.34
CA ILE A 19 0.52 8.84 -22.12
C ILE A 19 -0.32 8.19 -21.00
N LEU A 20 -1.18 7.21 -21.30
CA LEU A 20 -1.99 6.54 -20.27
C LEU A 20 -1.28 5.39 -19.54
N GLU A 21 -0.20 4.84 -20.08
CA GLU A 21 0.63 3.82 -19.41
C GLU A 21 1.72 4.48 -18.57
N GLY A 22 1.33 5.20 -17.51
CA GLY A 22 2.34 5.98 -16.78
C GLY A 22 1.97 6.49 -15.41
N LYS A 23 0.88 6.03 -14.79
CA LYS A 23 0.63 6.30 -13.37
C LYS A 23 0.08 5.08 -12.63
N ASN A 24 0.83 3.97 -12.65
CA ASN A 24 0.97 3.22 -11.41
C ASN A 24 2.16 3.81 -10.63
N GLY A 25 2.06 5.10 -10.34
CA GLY A 25 2.86 5.69 -9.29
C GLY A 25 2.41 4.99 -8.02
N ASN A 26 3.17 3.99 -7.58
CA ASN A 26 3.16 3.54 -6.21
C ASN A 26 3.47 4.79 -5.41
N ALA A 27 2.44 5.57 -5.05
CA ALA A 27 2.55 6.69 -4.17
C ALA A 27 3.03 6.07 -2.87
N GLU A 28 4.35 6.12 -2.67
CA GLU A 28 4.99 5.46 -1.55
C GLU A 28 4.41 6.13 -0.32
N THR A 29 3.43 5.46 0.32
CA THR A 29 2.63 6.11 1.35
C THR A 29 3.58 6.46 2.48
N ILE A 30 3.89 7.74 2.65
CA ILE A 30 4.81 8.17 3.71
C ILE A 30 4.06 7.94 5.02
N CYS A 31 4.57 7.01 5.82
CA CYS A 31 4.04 6.74 7.14
C CYS A 31 4.63 7.76 8.12
N THR A 32 3.81 8.30 9.01
CA THR A 32 4.31 9.08 10.14
C THR A 32 5.17 8.21 11.06
N LEU A 33 6.07 8.85 11.82
CA LEU A 33 6.92 8.17 12.81
C LEU A 33 6.22 8.00 14.17
N GLU A 34 4.98 8.47 14.30
CA GLU A 34 4.19 8.36 15.52
C GLU A 34 3.98 6.90 15.91
N CYS A 35 4.26 6.57 17.17
CA CYS A 35 4.15 5.22 17.71
C CYS A 35 2.73 4.94 18.18
N ASN A 36 2.21 3.75 17.88
CA ASN A 36 0.99 3.27 18.52
C ASN A 36 1.35 2.66 19.89
N THR A 37 1.23 3.47 20.94
CA THR A 37 1.58 3.08 22.33
C THR A 37 0.70 1.98 22.90
N LYS A 38 -0.45 1.67 22.29
CA LYS A 38 -1.34 0.59 22.71
C LYS A 38 -0.92 -0.77 22.18
N ALA A 39 -0.01 -0.82 21.20
CA ALA A 39 0.41 -2.05 20.57
C ALA A 39 1.46 -2.77 21.41
N VAL A 40 1.24 -4.06 21.66
CA VAL A 40 2.10 -4.91 22.50
C VAL A 40 2.81 -5.97 21.66
N TYR A 41 2.18 -6.42 20.57
CA TYR A 41 2.79 -7.36 19.64
C TYR A 41 2.25 -7.16 18.23
N ILE A 42 2.96 -7.72 17.25
CA ILE A 42 2.54 -7.78 15.85
C ILE A 42 2.35 -9.23 15.39
N ARG A 43 1.53 -9.42 14.36
CA ARG A 43 1.48 -10.66 13.58
C ARG A 43 1.58 -10.32 12.10
N CYS A 44 2.50 -10.98 11.39
CA CYS A 44 2.69 -10.80 9.96
C CYS A 44 2.13 -11.99 9.20
N LEU A 45 1.53 -11.73 8.03
CA LEU A 45 1.14 -12.79 7.12
C LEU A 45 2.38 -13.29 6.34
N PRO A 46 2.42 -14.58 5.95
CA PRO A 46 1.43 -15.63 6.23
C PRO A 46 1.62 -16.32 7.60
N ASP A 47 2.80 -16.18 8.21
CA ASP A 47 3.26 -16.97 9.37
C ASP A 47 2.40 -16.78 10.64
N LYS A 48 1.68 -15.65 10.77
CA LYS A 48 0.79 -15.29 11.89
C LYS A 48 1.41 -15.38 13.30
N LYS A 49 2.72 -15.61 13.43
CA LYS A 49 3.44 -15.66 14.70
C LYS A 49 3.33 -14.33 15.45
N LYS A 50 3.12 -14.42 16.77
CA LYS A 50 3.14 -13.27 17.68
C LYS A 50 4.59 -12.85 17.91
N THR A 51 4.95 -11.66 17.45
CA THR A 51 6.25 -11.04 17.75
C THR A 51 5.99 -9.88 18.70
N LYS A 52 6.49 -9.98 19.94
CA LYS A 52 6.38 -8.88 20.91
C LYS A 52 7.11 -7.66 20.40
N ILE A 53 6.49 -6.49 20.57
CA ILE A 53 7.17 -5.22 20.39
C ILE A 53 8.01 -5.04 21.65
N GLY A 54 9.33 -5.08 21.52
CA GLY A 54 10.25 -4.99 22.67
C GLY A 54 10.15 -3.62 23.38
N SER A 55 10.75 -3.50 24.56
CA SER A 55 10.86 -2.22 25.28
C SER A 55 11.64 -1.21 24.44
N GLY A 56 10.95 -0.22 23.85
CA GLY A 56 11.51 0.74 22.89
C GLY A 56 11.12 0.49 21.43
N GLY A 57 10.39 -0.59 21.14
CA GLY A 57 9.82 -0.84 19.83
C GLY A 57 8.72 0.17 19.52
N CYS A 58 8.93 0.97 18.47
CA CYS A 58 7.95 1.91 17.95
C CYS A 58 7.46 1.42 16.58
N THR A 59 6.15 1.27 16.44
CA THR A 59 5.53 1.03 15.13
C THR A 59 4.09 1.54 15.12
N ASN A 60 3.52 1.65 13.93
CA ASN A 60 2.13 2.03 13.73
C ASN A 60 1.51 1.22 12.59
N CYS A 61 0.21 1.43 12.40
CA CYS A 61 -0.58 0.71 11.40
C CYS A 61 -0.05 0.87 9.98
N CYS A 62 0.46 2.05 9.62
CA CYS A 62 0.97 2.30 8.27
C CYS A 62 2.26 1.51 8.02
N VAL A 63 3.24 1.64 8.93
CA VAL A 63 4.53 0.94 8.82
C VAL A 63 4.34 -0.57 8.85
N SER A 64 3.50 -1.07 9.75
CA SER A 64 3.25 -2.51 9.85
C SER A 64 2.48 -3.04 8.66
N ARG A 65 1.51 -2.29 8.10
CA ARG A 65 0.79 -2.70 6.89
C ARG A 65 1.71 -2.82 5.68
N LYS A 66 2.64 -1.87 5.49
CA LYS A 66 3.68 -1.98 4.45
C LYS A 66 4.50 -3.27 4.56
N ARG A 67 4.65 -3.80 5.78
CA ARG A 67 5.35 -5.06 6.06
C ARG A 67 4.43 -6.29 6.03
N GLY A 68 3.14 -6.15 5.70
CA GLY A 68 2.17 -7.25 5.76
C GLY A 68 1.82 -7.69 7.17
N CYS A 69 1.94 -6.79 8.15
CA CYS A 69 1.74 -7.05 9.57
C CYS A 69 0.56 -6.27 10.17
N GLN A 70 0.00 -6.82 11.25
CA GLN A 70 -1.07 -6.20 12.04
C GLN A 70 -0.61 -6.03 13.49
N LEU A 71 -0.99 -4.91 14.10
CA LEU A 71 -0.74 -4.61 15.51
C LEU A 71 -1.89 -5.10 16.37
N TYR A 72 -1.55 -5.54 17.56
CA TYR A 72 -2.49 -6.01 18.56
C TYR A 72 -2.15 -5.43 19.94
N ASP A 73 -3.18 -5.19 20.74
CA ASP A 73 -3.03 -4.82 22.14
C ASP A 73 -2.84 -6.05 23.05
N SER A 74 -2.74 -5.82 24.36
CA SER A 74 -2.64 -6.86 25.38
C SER A 74 -3.89 -7.74 25.52
N ASN A 75 -5.03 -7.30 25.00
CA ASN A 75 -6.31 -8.03 25.02
C ASN A 75 -6.54 -8.80 23.71
N ASP A 76 -5.49 -9.00 22.90
CA ASP A 76 -5.56 -9.65 21.59
C ASP A 76 -6.48 -8.91 20.58
N ARG A 77 -6.81 -7.63 20.83
CA ARG A 77 -7.63 -6.81 19.91
C ARG A 77 -6.76 -6.23 18.82
N ARG A 78 -7.29 -6.31 17.60
CA ARG A 78 -6.63 -5.78 16.40
C ARG A 78 -6.75 -4.26 16.39
N LEU A 79 -5.63 -3.55 16.33
CA LEU A 79 -5.59 -2.08 16.45
C LEU A 79 -5.71 -1.36 15.11
N CYS A 80 -5.56 -2.08 14.00
CA CYS A 80 -5.57 -1.54 12.64
C CYS A 80 -6.65 -2.24 11.81
N ALA A 81 -7.18 -1.54 10.80
CA ALA A 81 -8.07 -2.16 9.82
C ALA A 81 -7.39 -3.35 9.12
N PRO A 82 -8.16 -4.38 8.69
CA PRO A 82 -7.63 -5.60 8.08
C PRO A 82 -6.66 -5.32 6.93
N LEU A 83 -5.69 -6.21 6.74
CA LEU A 83 -4.84 -6.19 5.55
C LEU A 83 -5.73 -6.60 4.37
N ILE A 84 -5.94 -5.69 3.43
CA ILE A 84 -6.61 -5.99 2.16
C ILE A 84 -5.55 -6.73 1.33
N ALA A 85 -5.72 -8.04 1.20
CA ALA A 85 -5.04 -8.80 0.16
C ALA A 85 -5.79 -8.49 -1.14
N ASN A 86 -5.13 -7.77 -2.05
CA ASN A 86 -5.55 -7.69 -3.44
C ASN A 86 -4.92 -8.88 -4.16
#